data_AF-J3BMV1-F1
#
_entry.id   AF-J3BMV1-F1
#
_cell.length_a   1.000
_cell.length_b   1.000
_cell.length_c   1.000
_cell.angle_alpha   90.00
_cell.angle_beta   90.00
_cell.angle_gamma   90.00
#
_symmetry.space_group_name_H-M   'P 1'
#
loop_
_entity.id
_entity.type
_entity.pdbx_description
1 polymer ?
#
loop_
_entity_poly.entity_id
_entity_poly.type
_entity_poly.pdbx_seq_one_letter_code
_entity_poly.pdbx_strand_id
1 'polypeptide(L)'
;MNNDLMASRKAKPPQVTREGVVADLRRLADLAEASGNRVSAVRALKCAWRIEHVCPIRPVPPSIDRIIEVCETIGPLVHRFIPEDAARVSATVAGLRRCRMELIAAERENATVH
;
A
#
# COMPACT_ATOMS: atom_id res chain seq x y z
N MET A 1 31.93 -10.40 -28.91
CA MET A 1 31.68 -9.18 -28.12
C MET A 1 30.55 -8.42 -28.78
N ASN A 2 29.45 -8.24 -28.07
CA ASN A 2 28.55 -7.08 -28.11
C ASN A 2 27.43 -7.36 -27.10
N ASN A 3 27.78 -7.09 -25.84
CA ASN A 3 26.83 -6.72 -24.81
C ASN A 3 26.19 -5.43 -25.28
N ASP A 4 24.90 -5.46 -25.60
CA ASP A 4 24.11 -4.25 -25.44
C ASP A 4 22.61 -4.53 -25.35
N LEU A 5 22.02 -3.83 -24.40
CA LEU A 5 20.60 -3.67 -24.13
C LEU A 5 19.87 -4.82 -23.42
N MET A 6 20.38 -5.13 -22.23
CA MET A 6 19.55 -5.15 -21.02
C MET A 6 18.86 -3.78 -20.80
N ALA A 7 18.02 -3.33 -21.73
CA ALA A 7 17.02 -2.30 -21.47
C ALA A 7 15.86 -3.00 -20.76
N SER A 8 16.12 -3.40 -19.51
CA SER A 8 15.11 -3.80 -18.55
C SER A 8 14.13 -2.64 -18.48
N ARG A 9 13.00 -2.80 -19.17
CA ARG A 9 11.88 -1.88 -19.11
C ARG A 9 11.52 -1.80 -17.65
N LYS A 10 11.98 -0.75 -16.95
CA LYS A 10 11.38 -0.30 -15.70
C LYS A 10 9.98 0.17 -16.06
N ALA A 11 9.09 -0.79 -16.30
CA ALA A 11 7.68 -0.54 -16.46
C ALA A 11 7.27 0.23 -15.21
N LYS A 12 6.76 1.44 -15.40
CA LYS A 12 6.17 2.24 -14.33
C LYS A 12 5.21 1.30 -13.60
N PRO A 13 5.34 1.11 -12.27
CA PRO A 13 4.41 0.25 -11.55
C PRO A 13 3.00 0.73 -11.91
N PRO A 14 2.08 -0.19 -12.27
CA PRO A 14 0.74 0.19 -12.69
C PRO A 14 0.18 1.13 -11.64
N GLN A 15 -0.18 2.35 -12.06
CA GLN A 15 -0.78 3.29 -11.13
C GLN A 15 -2.05 2.64 -10.60
N VAL A 16 -2.05 2.35 -9.31
CA VAL A 16 -3.21 1.75 -8.63
C VAL A 16 -4.29 2.83 -8.61
N THR A 17 -5.20 2.76 -9.58
CA THR A 17 -6.38 3.61 -9.63
C THR A 17 -7.50 2.97 -8.84
N ARG A 18 -8.41 3.80 -8.33
CA ARG A 18 -9.62 3.32 -7.64
C ARG A 18 -10.41 2.37 -8.52
N GLU A 19 -10.57 2.73 -9.80
CA GLU A 19 -11.31 1.98 -10.80
C GLU A 19 -10.63 0.65 -11.11
N GLY A 20 -9.29 0.62 -11.17
CA GLY A 20 -8.51 -0.60 -11.35
C GLY A 20 -8.70 -1.58 -10.18
N VAL A 21 -8.61 -1.09 -8.95
CA VAL A 21 -8.81 -1.93 -7.74
C VAL A 21 -10.23 -2.48 -7.69
N VAL A 22 -11.24 -1.69 -8.04
CA VAL A 22 -12.64 -2.15 -8.09
C VAL A 22 -12.82 -3.24 -9.16
N ALA A 23 -12.22 -3.08 -10.33
CA ALA A 23 -12.26 -4.08 -11.39
C ALA A 23 -11.57 -5.40 -10.96
N ASP A 24 -10.41 -5.32 -10.32
CA ASP A 24 -9.70 -6.49 -9.80
C ASP A 24 -10.48 -7.21 -8.71
N LEU A 25 -11.16 -6.48 -7.82
CA LEU A 25 -12.02 -7.06 -6.79
C LEU A 25 -13.25 -7.76 -7.38
N ARG A 26 -13.86 -7.22 -8.44
CA ARG A 26 -14.95 -7.91 -9.15
C ARG A 26 -14.46 -9.19 -9.82
N ARG A 27 -13.34 -9.13 -10.53
CA ARG A 27 -12.71 -10.32 -11.13
C ARG A 27 -12.36 -11.37 -10.08
N LEU A 28 -11.86 -10.95 -8.91
CA LEU A 28 -11.59 -11.86 -7.80
C LEU A 28 -12.87 -12.53 -7.30
N ALA A 29 -14.00 -11.81 -7.28
CA ALA A 29 -15.28 -12.38 -6.91
C ALA A 29 -15.74 -13.45 -7.91
N ASP A 30 -15.62 -13.18 -9.21
CA ASP A 30 -15.98 -14.13 -10.26
C ASP A 30 -15.14 -15.42 -10.16
N LEU A 31 -13.83 -15.28 -9.94
CA LEU A 31 -12.91 -16.41 -9.75
C LEU A 31 -13.20 -17.20 -8.46
N ALA A 32 -13.55 -16.50 -7.37
CA ALA A 32 -13.91 -17.13 -6.11
C ALA A 32 -15.25 -17.88 -6.22
N GLU A 33 -16.21 -17.36 -6.97
CA GLU A 33 -17.48 -18.03 -7.24
C GLU A 33 -17.28 -19.27 -8.11
N ALA A 34 -16.47 -19.17 -9.17
CA ALA A 34 -16.13 -20.30 -10.03
C ALA A 34 -15.40 -21.44 -9.28
N SER A 35 -14.65 -21.10 -8.23
CA SER A 35 -13.98 -22.08 -7.35
C SER A 35 -14.82 -22.56 -6.17
N GLY A 36 -16.09 -22.12 -6.05
CA GLY A 36 -17.01 -22.49 -4.97
C GLY A 36 -16.78 -21.76 -3.64
N ASN A 37 -15.85 -20.80 -3.58
CA ASN A 37 -15.54 -20.02 -2.39
C ASN A 37 -16.44 -18.77 -2.27
N ARG A 38 -17.71 -18.99 -1.96
CA ARG A 38 -18.73 -17.94 -1.88
C ARG A 38 -18.42 -16.86 -0.82
N VAL A 39 -17.76 -17.23 0.28
CA VAL A 39 -17.38 -16.27 1.33
C VAL A 39 -16.38 -15.24 0.80
N SER A 40 -15.39 -15.68 0.04
CA SER A 40 -14.39 -14.79 -0.54
C SER A 40 -14.99 -13.93 -1.64
N ALA A 41 -15.89 -14.48 -2.45
CA ALA A 41 -16.60 -13.74 -3.49
C ALA A 41 -17.42 -12.57 -2.91
N VAL A 42 -18.24 -12.84 -1.89
CA VAL A 42 -19.06 -11.80 -1.23
C VAL A 42 -18.17 -10.76 -0.54
N ARG A 43 -17.07 -11.18 0.09
CA ARG A 43 -16.12 -10.24 0.70
C ARG A 43 -15.49 -9.31 -0.35
N ALA A 44 -15.08 -9.85 -1.49
CA ALA A 44 -14.50 -9.06 -2.58
C ALA A 44 -15.51 -8.03 -3.12
N LEU A 45 -16.76 -8.44 -3.38
CA LEU A 45 -17.84 -7.53 -3.81
C LEU A 45 -18.16 -6.46 -2.76
N LYS A 46 -18.21 -6.83 -1.48
CA LYS A 46 -18.42 -5.86 -0.39
C LYS A 46 -17.30 -4.82 -0.33
N CYS A 47 -16.05 -5.23 -0.54
CA CYS A 47 -14.92 -4.30 -0.62
C CYS A 47 -15.04 -3.37 -1.84
N ALA A 48 -15.36 -3.90 -3.02
CA ALA A 48 -15.57 -3.09 -4.22
C ALA A 48 -16.65 -2.02 -3.99
N TRP A 49 -17.79 -2.42 -3.45
CA TRP A 49 -18.89 -1.50 -3.14
C TRP A 49 -18.48 -0.39 -2.17
N ARG A 50 -17.73 -0.73 -1.10
CA ARG A 50 -17.25 0.28 -0.13
C ARG A 50 -16.30 1.29 -0.77
N ILE A 51 -15.43 0.85 -1.66
CA ILE A 51 -14.52 1.75 -2.40
C ILE A 51 -15.32 2.68 -3.32
N GLU A 52 -16.40 2.18 -3.94
CA GLU A 52 -17.26 2.96 -4.82
C GLU A 52 -18.16 3.97 -4.09
N HIS A 53 -18.64 3.64 -2.88
CA HIS A 53 -19.72 4.40 -2.24
C HIS A 53 -19.32 5.09 -0.94
N VAL A 54 -18.28 4.61 -0.26
CA VAL A 54 -17.90 5.09 1.08
C VAL A 54 -16.53 5.74 1.08
N CYS A 55 -15.59 5.28 0.24
CA CYS A 55 -14.26 5.87 0.21
C CYS A 55 -14.32 7.31 -0.35
N PRO A 56 -13.73 8.28 0.36
CA PRO A 56 -13.66 9.66 -0.12
C PRO A 56 -12.88 9.73 -1.43
N ILE A 57 -13.39 10.52 -2.38
CA ILE A 57 -12.76 10.74 -3.71
C ILE A 57 -11.34 11.32 -3.55
N ARG A 58 -11.09 12.04 -2.45
CA ARG A 58 -9.78 12.53 -2.03
C ARG A 58 -9.54 12.16 -0.57
N PRO A 59 -8.95 10.98 -0.27
CA PRO A 59 -8.66 10.62 1.10
C PRO A 59 -7.64 11.59 1.67
N VAL A 60 -7.89 12.07 2.90
CA VAL A 60 -6.82 12.69 3.69
C VAL A 60 -5.75 11.63 3.89
N PRO A 61 -4.48 11.92 3.56
CA PRO A 61 -3.41 10.94 3.75
C PRO A 61 -3.37 10.52 5.23
N PRO A 62 -3.20 9.22 5.53
CA PRO A 62 -3.06 8.76 6.90
C PRO A 62 -1.85 9.42 7.57
N SER A 63 -1.91 9.56 8.89
CA SER A 63 -0.77 10.09 9.66
C SER A 63 0.47 9.22 9.48
N ILE A 64 1.66 9.81 9.62
CA ILE A 64 2.94 9.09 9.56
C ILE A 64 2.93 7.90 10.54
N ASP A 65 2.41 8.12 11.75
CA ASP A 65 2.28 7.09 12.78
C ASP A 65 1.40 5.92 12.32
N ARG A 66 0.27 6.22 11.64
CA ARG A 66 -0.62 5.19 11.09
C ARG A 66 0.03 4.41 9.96
N ILE A 67 0.83 5.07 9.13
CA ILE A 67 1.57 4.40 8.05
C ILE A 67 2.63 3.46 8.62
N ILE A 68 3.39 3.91 9.63
CA ILE A 68 4.38 3.10 10.34
C ILE A 68 3.72 1.85 10.94
N GLU A 69 2.62 2.03 11.68
CA GLU A 69 1.86 0.95 12.30
C GLU A 69 1.41 -0.11 11.28
N VAL A 70 0.86 0.33 10.15
CA VAL A 70 0.43 -0.58 9.07
C VAL A 70 1.62 -1.34 8.50
N CYS A 71 2.73 -0.65 8.19
CA CYS A 71 3.94 -1.28 7.66
C CYS A 71 4.56 -2.30 8.63
N GLU A 72 4.57 -2.02 9.92
CA GLU A 72 5.03 -2.94 10.96
C GLU A 72 4.12 -4.16 11.09
N THR A 73 2.80 -3.94 11.00
CA THR A 73 1.80 -5.02 11.05
C THR A 73 1.94 -5.97 9.86
N ILE A 74 2.17 -5.45 8.65
CA ILE A 74 2.33 -6.27 7.44
C ILE A 74 3.75 -6.83 7.28
N GLY A 75 4.75 -6.28 7.98
CA GLY A 75 6.15 -6.67 7.87
C GLY A 75 6.40 -8.19 7.93
N PRO A 76 5.84 -8.90 8.94
CA PRO A 76 5.94 -10.36 9.01
C PRO A 76 5.31 -11.09 7.80
N LEU A 77 4.20 -10.57 7.27
CA LEU A 77 3.54 -11.13 6.09
C LEU A 77 4.39 -10.92 4.85
N VAL A 78 4.94 -9.72 4.65
CA VAL A 78 5.84 -9.43 3.52
C VAL A 78 7.06 -10.33 3.58
N HIS A 79 7.68 -10.49 4.76
CA HIS A 79 8.83 -11.38 4.91
C HIS A 79 8.52 -12.83 4.53
N ARG A 80 7.29 -13.30 4.78
CA ARG A 80 6.86 -14.67 4.49
C ARG A 80 6.46 -14.88 3.03
N PHE A 81 5.79 -13.91 2.41
CA PHE A 81 5.16 -14.09 1.09
C PHE A 81 5.92 -13.40 -0.04
N ILE A 82 6.69 -12.34 0.25
CA ILE A 82 7.42 -11.51 -0.73
C ILE A 82 8.76 -11.05 -0.11
N PRO A 83 9.69 -11.99 0.17
CA PRO A 83 10.93 -11.69 0.91
C PRO A 83 11.81 -10.63 0.22
N GLU A 84 11.77 -10.53 -1.10
CA GLU A 84 12.46 -9.52 -1.90
C GLU A 84 12.04 -8.08 -1.55
N ASP A 85 10.78 -7.90 -1.10
CA ASP A 85 10.23 -6.61 -0.72
C ASP A 85 10.42 -6.30 0.76
N ALA A 86 10.78 -7.29 1.58
CA ALA A 86 10.90 -7.13 3.04
C ALA A 86 11.96 -6.08 3.43
N ALA A 87 13.10 -6.08 2.73
CA ALA A 87 14.15 -5.07 2.94
C ALA A 87 13.66 -3.66 2.60
N ARG A 88 12.86 -3.53 1.52
CA ARG A 88 12.28 -2.24 1.10
C ARG A 88 11.27 -1.73 2.12
N VAL A 89 10.41 -2.60 2.65
CA VAL A 89 9.44 -2.24 3.70
C VAL A 89 10.16 -1.79 4.96
N SER A 90 11.18 -2.54 5.42
CA SER A 90 11.98 -2.18 6.60
C SER A 90 12.69 -0.82 6.43
N ALA A 91 13.32 -0.59 5.28
CA ALA A 91 13.96 0.69 4.97
C ALA A 91 12.95 1.86 4.95
N THR A 92 11.76 1.63 4.42
CA THR A 92 10.68 2.63 4.39
C THR A 92 10.22 2.99 5.80
N VAL A 93 10.02 2.00 6.68
CA VAL A 93 9.65 2.23 8.09
C VAL A 93 10.73 3.03 8.81
N ALA A 94 12.01 2.68 8.62
CA ALA A 94 13.12 3.41 9.22
C ALA A 94 13.17 4.88 8.74
N GLY A 95 12.91 5.12 7.45
CA GLY A 95 12.79 6.47 6.89
C GLY A 95 11.65 7.27 7.51
N LEU A 96 10.45 6.68 7.59
CA LEU A 96 9.28 7.33 8.19
C LEU A 96 9.48 7.66 9.67
N ARG A 97 10.12 6.78 10.44
CA ARG A 97 10.47 7.04 11.85
C ARG A 97 11.42 8.23 11.98
N ARG A 98 12.38 8.37 11.07
CA ARG A 98 13.28 9.53 11.03
C ARG A 98 12.51 10.83 10.75
N CYS A 99 11.70 10.85 9.70
CA CYS A 99 10.86 12.00 9.36
C CYS A 99 9.93 12.38 10.53
N ARG A 100 9.42 11.39 11.28
CA ARG A 100 8.58 11.65 12.46
C ARG A 100 9.36 12.36 13.57
N MET A 101 10.59 11.95 13.84
CA MET A 101 11.45 12.62 14.83
C MET A 101 11.80 14.05 14.42
N GLU A 102 12.11 14.27 13.14
CA GLU A 102 12.38 15.61 12.59
C GLU A 102 11.15 16.52 12.71
N LEU A 103 9.95 15.99 12.40
CA LEU A 103 8.70 16.72 12.56
C LEU A 103 8.46 17.13 14.02
N ILE A 104 8.66 16.21 14.97
CA ILE A 104 8.52 16.51 16.41
C ILE A 104 9.53 17.58 16.85
N ALA A 105 10.76 17.53 16.35
CA ALA A 105 11.78 18.53 16.67
C ALA A 105 11.36 19.92 16.15
N ALA A 106 10.90 20.01 14.90
CA ALA A 106 10.42 21.25 14.30
C ALA A 106 9.16 21.80 15.00
N GLU A 107 8.22 20.92 15.38
CA GLU A 107 7.03 21.31 16.16
C GLU A 107 7.41 21.91 17.52
N ARG A 108 8.43 21.34 18.19
CA ARG A 108 8.95 21.87 19.45
C ARG A 108 9.63 23.22 19.27
N GLU A 109 10.44 23.37 18.23
CA GLU A 109 11.10 24.65 17.91
C GLU A 109 10.06 25.75 17.65
N ASN A 110 9.04 25.48 16.81
CA ASN A 110 7.96 26.43 16.57
C ASN A 110 7.19 26.82 17.83
N ALA A 111 6.98 25.88 18.77
CA ALA A 111 6.32 26.17 20.04
C ALA A 111 7.14 27.07 20.97
N THR A 112 8.45 27.20 20.75
CA THR A 112 9.32 28.10 21.51
C THR A 112 9.51 29.49 20.88
N VAL A 113 9.02 29.67 19.64
CA VAL A 113 9.09 30.93 18.89
C VAL A 113 7.81 31.77 19.03
N HIS A 114 6.74 31.19 19.60
CA HIS A 114 5.49 31.85 19.97
C HIS A 114 5.41 32.11 21.48
#